data_AF-A0A812H132-F1
#
_entry.id   AF-A0A812H132-F1
#
_cell.length_a   1.000
_cell.length_b   1.000
_cell.length_c   1.000
_cell.angle_alpha   90.00
_cell.angle_beta   90.00
_cell.angle_gamma   90.00
#
_symmetry.space_group_name_H-M   'P 1'
#
loop_
_entity.id
_entity.type
_entity.pdbx_description
1 polymer ?
#
loop_
_entity_poly.entity_id
_entity_poly.type
_entity_poly.pdbx_seq_one_letter_code
_entity_poly.pdbx_strand_id
1 'polypeptide(L)'
;MYIHGVRFALQWLAFAPAVGLVAPIHVGKLPLQSNWGHLAMPPTEFFIEVGATEGHFFRDELGARLETGFLITFEPHFGRYLKVMTSAGVGSMQFRALGWQTNRSMVLPFALGCSNTHGCSTDFGVTTAVGKRGWQRWARRRCSILVDGVSVPCLSLEDVIEHWLHGHCVAAMKLSSHPLRALQSLGAVAGRIDQIYLQLPTIESECLETLRALAALGFLPRQDERDVEACATREELYKIAEFRQGAGSCASLRSPSVLPGRLQRKEQVQLLVAPLQVAPVPFSRNWAHLEAPAEFMLEVGTNNVILLRDSLPPTDRRFLLSFEPLLDKYADLITSWPSVANSDAASTIGAHYSRGVMLPYAVGCPASDEVALFHVGLADVCSSLLNISEGFRGQGWSHWFKDLKDTCAKQMDVRLVPCISLEAVIRDLLLGGHISFLKIDAQGKDLDVVRSLGSQMHKVRRIQMEALPKSHESVYVNQPTCDYIVAEMMKLGFKPICRLAGSKNWTISDICSLQLKGEGDLTFYRQRRPLNAA
;
A
#
# COMPACT_ATOMS: atom_id res chain seq x y z
N MET A 1 23.26 6.11 -37.37
CA MET A 1 22.00 5.36 -37.27
C MET A 1 21.39 5.67 -35.90
N TYR A 2 20.48 6.64 -35.84
CA TYR A 2 19.87 7.14 -34.59
C TYR A 2 18.67 6.26 -34.22
N ILE A 3 18.73 5.60 -33.07
CA ILE A 3 17.60 4.82 -32.53
C ILE A 3 16.73 5.78 -31.70
N HIS A 4 15.62 6.23 -32.28
CA HIS A 4 14.51 6.84 -31.55
C HIS A 4 13.72 5.71 -30.87
N GLY A 5 13.51 5.78 -29.54
CA GLY A 5 12.50 4.91 -28.91
C GLY A 5 12.58 4.59 -27.42
N VAL A 6 13.60 5.02 -26.66
CA VAL A 6 13.69 4.66 -25.22
C VAL A 6 14.09 5.89 -24.41
N ARG A 7 13.15 6.54 -23.69
CA ARG A 7 13.49 7.78 -22.96
C ARG A 7 12.86 8.06 -21.60
N PHE A 8 12.14 7.16 -20.93
CA PHE A 8 11.61 7.49 -19.59
C PHE A 8 12.01 6.56 -18.44
N ALA A 9 11.98 5.24 -18.60
CA ALA A 9 12.35 4.32 -17.51
C ALA A 9 13.84 4.39 -17.10
N LEU A 10 14.74 4.76 -18.02
CA LEU A 10 16.19 4.79 -17.77
C LEU A 10 16.73 6.13 -17.22
N GLN A 11 16.00 7.23 -17.31
CA GLN A 11 16.50 8.51 -16.78
C GLN A 11 16.47 8.58 -15.24
N TRP A 12 15.65 7.75 -14.59
CA TRP A 12 15.71 7.54 -13.14
C TRP A 12 16.92 6.70 -12.70
N LEU A 13 17.37 5.76 -13.52
CA LEU A 13 18.54 4.93 -13.23
C LEU A 13 19.86 5.72 -13.24
N ALA A 14 19.90 6.92 -13.84
CA ALA A 14 21.10 7.73 -13.93
C ALA A 14 21.37 8.63 -12.70
N PHE A 15 20.39 8.87 -11.83
CA PHE A 15 20.54 9.80 -10.70
C PHE A 15 20.37 9.18 -9.30
N ALA A 16 19.97 7.90 -9.21
CA ALA A 16 20.02 7.13 -7.97
C ALA A 16 20.39 5.67 -8.26
N PRO A 17 21.66 5.35 -8.54
CA PRO A 17 22.07 4.05 -9.08
C PRO A 17 21.97 2.85 -8.11
N ALA A 18 21.16 2.89 -7.04
CA ALA A 18 21.20 1.84 -6.01
C ALA A 18 19.90 1.50 -5.24
N VAL A 19 18.76 2.19 -5.43
CA VAL A 19 17.70 2.20 -4.38
C VAL A 19 16.46 1.37 -4.71
N GLY A 20 16.57 0.32 -5.53
CA GLY A 20 15.48 -0.65 -5.76
C GLY A 20 14.32 -0.21 -6.68
N LEU A 21 13.34 -1.11 -6.84
CA LEU A 21 12.11 -0.91 -7.61
C LEU A 21 11.12 -0.13 -6.76
N VAL A 22 10.67 1.03 -7.23
CA VAL A 22 9.80 1.95 -6.47
C VAL A 22 8.37 1.95 -6.98
N ALA A 23 7.42 1.77 -6.07
CA ALA A 23 5.98 1.83 -6.30
C ALA A 23 5.39 3.12 -5.70
N PRO A 24 4.76 4.01 -6.47
CA PRO A 24 3.94 5.10 -5.93
C PRO A 24 2.65 4.56 -5.33
N ILE A 25 2.54 4.57 -4.00
CA ILE A 25 1.38 4.00 -3.29
C ILE A 25 0.50 5.13 -2.75
N HIS A 26 -0.78 5.09 -3.10
CA HIS A 26 -1.77 6.01 -2.55
C HIS A 26 -2.08 5.64 -1.10
N VAL A 27 -1.79 6.54 -0.15
CA VAL A 27 -1.90 6.30 1.30
C VAL A 27 -2.99 7.11 2.01
N GLY A 28 -3.74 7.93 1.27
CA GLY A 28 -4.88 8.68 1.80
C GLY A 28 -5.26 9.89 0.95
N LYS A 29 -6.36 10.56 1.31
CA LYS A 29 -6.81 11.81 0.67
C LYS A 29 -6.51 13.00 1.58
N LEU A 30 -6.23 14.15 0.97
CA LEU A 30 -6.11 15.43 1.66
C LEU A 30 -7.21 16.41 1.18
N PRO A 31 -7.74 17.22 2.10
CA PRO A 31 -7.39 17.27 3.52
C PRO A 31 -7.91 16.06 4.30
N LEU A 32 -7.33 15.72 5.46
CA LEU A 32 -7.65 14.45 6.16
C LEU A 32 -9.13 14.34 6.53
N GLN A 33 -9.79 15.48 6.77
CA GLN A 33 -11.23 15.64 6.99
C GLN A 33 -12.07 14.93 5.91
N SER A 34 -11.60 14.93 4.66
CA SER A 34 -12.30 14.27 3.54
C SER A 34 -12.42 12.75 3.72
N ASN A 35 -11.60 12.15 4.58
CA ASN A 35 -11.66 10.72 4.89
C ASN A 35 -12.63 10.40 6.03
N TRP A 36 -13.13 11.39 6.78
CA TRP A 36 -13.91 11.17 8.00
C TRP A 36 -15.41 10.97 7.77
N GLY A 37 -15.89 10.94 6.52
CA GLY A 37 -17.31 10.79 6.22
C GLY A 37 -17.97 9.51 6.76
N HIS A 38 -17.17 8.53 7.17
CA HIS A 38 -17.63 7.29 7.78
C HIS A 38 -17.64 7.32 9.32
N LEU A 39 -17.09 8.37 9.94
CA LEU A 39 -17.05 8.49 11.39
C LEU A 39 -18.42 8.95 11.90
N ALA A 40 -18.88 8.32 12.99
CA ALA A 40 -20.12 8.73 13.65
C ALA A 40 -20.06 10.18 14.15
N MET A 41 -18.88 10.63 14.58
CA MET A 41 -18.62 12.02 14.97
C MET A 41 -17.24 12.46 14.49
N PRO A 42 -17.07 13.69 14.00
CA PRO A 42 -15.75 14.25 13.72
C PRO A 42 -14.85 14.21 14.96
N PRO A 43 -13.53 13.98 14.80
CA PRO A 43 -12.61 14.02 15.92
C PRO A 43 -12.47 15.44 16.48
N THR A 44 -12.43 15.54 17.81
CA THR A 44 -12.26 16.82 18.53
C THR A 44 -10.81 17.10 18.90
N GLU A 45 -9.98 16.06 18.93
CA GLU A 45 -8.57 16.12 19.29
C GLU A 45 -7.76 15.25 18.34
N PHE A 46 -6.51 15.65 18.08
CA PHE A 46 -5.56 14.85 17.30
C PHE A 46 -4.42 14.37 18.17
N PHE A 47 -3.99 13.15 17.90
CA PHE A 47 -2.82 12.53 18.48
C PHE A 47 -1.84 12.22 17.37
N ILE A 48 -0.56 12.52 17.57
CA ILE A 48 0.48 12.21 16.60
C ILE A 48 1.48 11.25 17.24
N GLU A 49 1.79 10.15 16.58
CA GLU A 49 2.87 9.25 16.98
C GLU A 49 3.93 9.19 15.88
N VAL A 50 5.22 9.29 16.24
CA VAL A 50 6.34 9.28 15.29
C VAL A 50 7.30 8.15 15.65
N GLY A 51 7.37 7.15 14.77
CA GLY A 51 8.09 5.90 14.99
C GLY A 51 7.30 4.97 15.92
N ALA A 52 6.52 4.07 15.34
CA ALA A 52 5.83 3.05 16.10
C ALA A 52 6.85 1.99 16.56
N THR A 53 7.17 2.00 17.85
CA THR A 53 7.76 0.83 18.49
C THR A 53 6.73 -0.29 18.48
N GLU A 54 7.14 -1.56 18.38
CA GLU A 54 6.25 -2.73 18.17
C GLU A 54 5.17 -2.99 19.24
N GLY A 55 4.94 -2.07 20.17
CA GLY A 55 3.86 -2.11 21.16
C GLY A 55 2.76 -1.11 20.85
N HIS A 56 1.53 -1.52 21.13
CA HIS A 56 0.30 -0.70 21.19
C HIS A 56 0.35 0.47 22.19
N PHE A 57 1.53 0.82 22.69
CA PHE A 57 1.77 1.61 23.87
C PHE A 57 0.98 2.93 23.86
N PHE A 58 1.08 3.72 22.79
CA PHE A 58 0.37 5.00 22.75
C PHE A 58 -1.15 4.83 22.60
N ARG A 59 -1.59 3.82 21.86
CA ARG A 59 -3.01 3.52 21.71
C ARG A 59 -3.65 3.05 23.02
N ASP A 60 -2.96 2.17 23.74
CA ASP A 60 -3.43 1.63 25.01
C ASP A 60 -3.49 2.72 26.09
N GLU A 61 -2.52 3.63 26.09
CA GLU A 61 -2.51 4.81 26.97
C GLU A 61 -3.62 5.81 26.65
N LEU A 62 -3.92 6.02 25.36
CA LEU A 62 -4.98 6.94 24.97
C LEU A 62 -6.36 6.39 25.36
N GLY A 63 -6.56 5.07 25.35
CA GLY A 63 -7.77 4.41 25.86
C GLY A 63 -9.07 5.09 25.41
N ALA A 64 -9.86 5.58 26.38
CA ALA A 64 -11.12 6.28 26.14
C ALA A 64 -10.98 7.60 25.36
N ARG A 65 -9.81 8.25 25.36
CA ARG A 65 -9.59 9.50 24.59
C ARG A 65 -9.69 9.29 23.08
N LEU A 66 -9.45 8.07 22.59
CA LEU A 66 -9.66 7.74 21.17
C LEU A 66 -11.13 7.64 20.78
N GLU A 67 -12.07 7.59 21.72
CA GLU A 67 -13.50 7.63 21.40
C GLU A 67 -13.89 8.95 20.71
N THR A 68 -13.24 10.04 21.11
CA THR A 68 -13.48 11.40 20.60
C THR A 68 -12.31 11.97 19.79
N GLY A 69 -11.09 11.46 19.95
CA GLY A 69 -9.91 11.91 19.21
C GLY A 69 -9.56 11.08 17.97
N PHE A 70 -8.43 11.41 17.34
CA PHE A 70 -7.91 10.72 16.17
C PHE A 70 -6.40 10.58 16.22
N LEU A 71 -5.89 9.34 16.11
CA LEU A 71 -4.46 9.06 16.11
C LEU A 71 -3.89 8.99 14.69
N ILE A 72 -2.78 9.68 14.46
CA ILE A 72 -1.99 9.61 13.22
C ILE A 72 -0.59 9.13 13.59
N THR A 73 -0.26 7.92 13.19
CA THR A 73 1.06 7.33 13.38
C THR A 73 1.89 7.48 12.11
N PHE A 74 3.12 7.94 12.24
CA PHE A 74 4.09 8.07 11.16
C PHE A 74 5.16 6.99 11.33
N GLU A 75 5.15 5.99 10.47
CA GLU A 75 6.06 4.85 10.52
C GLU A 75 6.87 4.76 9.23
N PRO A 76 8.09 5.33 9.19
CA PRO A 76 8.89 5.34 7.97
C PRO A 76 9.49 3.97 7.63
N HIS A 77 9.63 3.05 8.60
CA HIS A 77 10.13 1.70 8.33
C HIS A 77 9.02 0.88 7.67
N PHE A 78 9.14 0.63 6.36
CA PHE A 78 8.07 0.00 5.58
C PHE A 78 7.64 -1.38 6.11
N GLY A 79 8.59 -2.23 6.55
CA GLY A 79 8.25 -3.51 7.19
C GLY A 79 7.36 -3.37 8.43
N ARG A 80 7.67 -2.42 9.33
CA ARG A 80 6.84 -2.09 10.49
C ARG A 80 5.51 -1.51 10.09
N TYR A 81 5.49 -0.58 9.13
CA TYR A 81 4.25 -0.03 8.57
C TYR A 81 3.29 -1.15 8.12
N LEU A 82 3.80 -2.14 7.38
CA LEU A 82 3.02 -3.28 6.90
C LEU A 82 2.53 -4.16 8.06
N LYS A 83 3.40 -4.46 9.03
CA LYS A 83 3.03 -5.21 10.25
C LYS A 83 1.91 -4.51 11.01
N VAL A 84 2.04 -3.20 11.21
CA VAL A 84 1.11 -2.30 11.88
C VAL A 84 -0.23 -2.21 11.13
N MET A 85 -0.22 -2.24 9.79
CA MET A 85 -1.43 -2.36 8.98
C MET A 85 -2.14 -3.70 9.22
N THR A 86 -1.40 -4.80 9.31
CA THR A 86 -2.00 -6.15 9.45
C THR A 86 -2.47 -6.48 10.86
N SER A 87 -1.76 -6.02 11.89
CA SER A 87 -2.09 -6.28 13.31
C SER A 87 -3.40 -5.61 13.75
N ALA A 88 -3.86 -4.59 13.04
CA ALA A 88 -5.10 -3.89 13.33
C ALA A 88 -6.38 -4.68 12.96
N GLY A 89 -6.26 -5.98 12.66
CA GLY A 89 -7.38 -6.86 12.32
C GLY A 89 -7.82 -6.73 10.87
N VAL A 90 -6.89 -6.46 9.94
CA VAL A 90 -7.16 -6.35 8.49
C VAL A 90 -7.36 -7.73 7.82
N GLY A 91 -7.33 -8.81 8.60
CA GLY A 91 -7.63 -10.17 8.13
C GLY A 91 -9.10 -10.44 7.79
N SER A 92 -10.02 -9.47 7.96
CA SER A 92 -11.40 -9.62 7.46
C SER A 92 -11.48 -9.17 6.00
N MET A 93 -12.35 -9.82 5.20
CA MET A 93 -12.66 -9.41 3.81
C MET A 93 -13.31 -8.00 3.72
N GLN A 94 -13.35 -7.24 4.82
CA GLN A 94 -13.98 -5.93 4.87
C GLN A 94 -12.99 -4.84 4.49
N PHE A 95 -13.39 -4.01 3.54
CA PHE A 95 -12.63 -2.84 3.13
C PHE A 95 -12.33 -1.88 4.30
N ARG A 96 -11.08 -1.42 4.37
CA ARG A 96 -10.68 -0.21 5.11
C ARG A 96 -9.99 0.76 4.17
N ALA A 97 -10.21 2.06 4.39
CA ALA A 97 -9.47 3.10 3.68
C ALA A 97 -7.96 2.93 3.94
N LEU A 98 -7.13 3.21 2.94
CA LEU A 98 -5.70 2.92 3.03
C LEU A 98 -5.05 3.77 4.14
N GLY A 99 -4.17 3.15 4.93
CA GLY A 99 -3.59 3.73 6.13
C GLY A 99 -4.46 3.65 7.38
N TRP A 100 -5.75 3.29 7.29
CA TRP A 100 -6.61 3.23 8.48
C TRP A 100 -6.39 1.94 9.28
N GLN A 101 -6.04 2.09 10.55
CA GLN A 101 -5.95 0.97 11.49
C GLN A 101 -7.25 0.71 12.22
N THR A 102 -7.98 1.76 12.61
CA THR A 102 -9.30 1.66 13.23
C THR A 102 -10.13 2.83 12.72
N ASN A 103 -11.40 2.91 13.09
CA ASN A 103 -12.22 4.11 12.83
C ASN A 103 -11.63 5.40 13.47
N ARG A 104 -10.61 5.31 14.32
CA ARG A 104 -10.04 6.45 15.04
C ARG A 104 -8.52 6.52 14.96
N SER A 105 -7.91 5.78 14.04
CA SER A 105 -6.46 5.79 13.87
C SER A 105 -6.04 5.50 12.44
N MET A 106 -4.98 6.19 12.01
CA MET A 106 -4.31 5.94 10.74
C MET A 106 -2.80 5.87 10.91
N VAL A 107 -2.14 5.12 10.05
CA VAL A 107 -0.69 5.00 9.96
C VAL A 107 -0.27 5.40 8.56
N LEU A 108 0.81 6.18 8.47
CA LEU A 108 1.33 6.70 7.24
C LEU A 108 2.83 6.37 7.11
N PRO A 109 3.31 5.94 5.93
CA PRO A 109 4.69 5.55 5.71
C PRO A 109 5.57 6.77 5.38
N PHE A 110 5.56 7.78 6.25
CA PHE A 110 6.38 8.98 6.10
C PHE A 110 7.31 9.14 7.28
N ALA A 111 8.50 9.68 6.99
CA ALA A 111 9.36 10.23 8.02
C ALA A 111 8.88 11.64 8.39
N LEU A 112 9.20 12.06 9.61
CA LEU A 112 8.94 13.41 10.10
C LEU A 112 10.23 14.08 10.55
N GLY A 113 10.22 15.42 10.60
CA GLY A 113 11.34 16.21 11.07
C GLY A 113 12.26 16.74 9.98
N CYS A 114 11.82 16.77 8.72
CA CYS A 114 12.60 17.42 7.66
C CYS A 114 12.30 18.91 7.62
N SER A 115 13.36 19.72 7.65
CA SER A 115 13.28 21.18 7.55
C SER A 115 13.89 21.67 6.23
N ASN A 116 13.40 22.82 5.74
CA ASN A 116 13.91 23.44 4.51
C ASN A 116 15.39 23.84 4.59
N THR A 117 15.89 24.02 5.81
CA THR A 117 17.27 24.46 6.04
C THR A 117 18.32 23.43 5.61
N HIS A 118 17.94 22.15 5.45
CA HIS A 118 18.83 21.07 5.00
C HIS A 118 18.82 20.83 3.48
N GLY A 119 18.39 21.81 2.68
CA GLY A 119 18.31 21.68 1.22
C GLY A 119 17.02 21.02 0.71
N CYS A 120 16.01 20.92 1.57
CA CYS A 120 14.65 20.54 1.21
C CYS A 120 13.89 21.77 0.69
N SER A 121 13.26 21.68 -0.48
CA SER A 121 12.39 22.74 -1.01
C SER A 121 10.93 22.41 -0.68
N THR A 122 10.19 23.36 -0.11
CA THR A 122 8.80 23.28 0.38
C THR A 122 7.69 23.08 -0.66
N ASP A 123 8.01 22.73 -1.90
CA ASP A 123 6.98 22.56 -2.93
C ASP A 123 6.33 21.17 -2.83
N PHE A 124 5.42 20.99 -1.88
CA PHE A 124 4.49 19.86 -1.87
C PHE A 124 3.52 19.97 -3.06
N GLY A 125 3.95 19.43 -4.20
CA GLY A 125 3.14 19.28 -5.40
C GLY A 125 2.03 18.25 -5.22
N VAL A 126 0.90 18.73 -4.75
CA VAL A 126 -0.45 18.17 -4.91
C VAL A 126 -0.65 17.63 -6.34
N THR A 127 -0.96 16.34 -6.48
CA THR A 127 -1.44 15.85 -7.78
C THR A 127 -2.93 16.12 -7.88
N THR A 128 -3.30 17.17 -8.60
CA THR A 128 -4.66 17.31 -9.14
C THR A 128 -4.90 16.18 -10.13
N ALA A 129 -6.06 15.53 -10.06
CA ALA A 129 -6.41 14.38 -10.88
C ALA A 129 -5.96 14.52 -12.36
N VAL A 130 -5.09 13.59 -12.77
CA VAL A 130 -4.75 13.15 -14.13
C VAL A 130 -4.14 14.19 -15.10
N GLY A 131 -2.81 14.11 -15.23
CA GLY A 131 -2.07 14.60 -16.41
C GLY A 131 -0.57 14.28 -16.33
N LYS A 132 0.01 13.71 -17.40
CA LYS A 132 1.45 13.30 -17.50
C LYS A 132 2.47 14.39 -17.09
N ARG A 133 2.08 15.67 -17.08
CA ARG A 133 2.93 16.80 -16.67
C ARG A 133 2.99 17.01 -15.14
N GLY A 134 2.04 16.50 -14.37
CA GLY A 134 2.02 16.63 -12.90
C GLY A 134 3.08 15.75 -12.22
N TRP A 135 3.25 14.53 -12.71
CA TRP A 135 4.20 13.55 -12.15
C TRP A 135 5.67 13.95 -12.38
N GLN A 136 5.99 14.61 -13.50
CA GLN A 136 7.34 15.11 -13.78
C GLN A 136 7.75 16.31 -12.90
N ARG A 137 6.80 17.06 -12.32
CA ARG A 137 7.09 18.09 -11.29
C ARG A 137 7.28 17.47 -9.92
N TRP A 138 6.53 16.40 -9.61
CA TRP A 138 6.60 15.65 -8.36
C TRP A 138 7.99 15.09 -8.06
N ALA A 139 8.74 14.66 -9.08
CA ALA A 139 10.07 14.04 -8.93
C ALA A 139 11.24 15.02 -8.67
N ARG A 140 11.10 16.32 -8.90
CA ARG A 140 12.25 17.24 -8.98
C ARG A 140 12.57 18.04 -7.71
N ARG A 141 11.76 17.94 -6.66
CA ARG A 141 11.91 18.77 -5.43
C ARG A 141 11.38 18.04 -4.20
N ARG A 142 12.06 17.01 -3.70
CA ARG A 142 11.65 16.34 -2.45
C ARG A 142 12.82 16.05 -1.54
N CYS A 143 12.55 16.14 -0.25
CA CYS A 143 13.35 15.49 0.76
C CYS A 143 12.83 14.10 1.03
N SER A 144 13.67 13.13 0.70
CA SER A 144 13.55 11.78 1.22
C SER A 144 14.74 11.51 2.13
N ILE A 145 14.51 10.63 3.09
CA ILE A 145 15.58 10.05 3.90
C ILE A 145 15.70 8.57 3.56
N LEU A 146 16.88 7.99 3.77
CA LEU A 146 17.05 6.55 3.67
C LEU A 146 16.75 5.92 5.02
N VAL A 147 15.76 5.03 5.08
CA VAL A 147 15.45 4.19 6.23
C VAL A 147 15.64 2.74 5.79
N ASP A 148 16.61 2.05 6.39
CA ASP A 148 17.02 0.69 6.02
C ASP A 148 17.33 0.50 4.52
N GLY A 149 17.96 1.53 3.93
CA GLY A 149 18.30 1.56 2.52
C GLY A 149 17.13 1.89 1.59
N VAL A 150 15.95 2.17 2.12
CA VAL A 150 14.75 2.57 1.37
C VAL A 150 14.56 4.08 1.44
N SER A 151 14.36 4.72 0.28
CA SER A 151 14.02 6.15 0.23
C SER A 151 12.57 6.37 0.66
N VAL A 152 12.38 7.04 1.81
CA VAL A 152 11.07 7.37 2.39
C VAL A 152 10.85 8.87 2.32
N PRO A 153 9.66 9.36 1.90
CA PRO A 153 9.39 10.79 1.91
C PRO A 153 9.37 11.31 3.34
N CYS A 154 9.93 12.50 3.51
CA CYS A 154 10.04 13.13 4.81
C CYS A 154 9.27 14.45 4.83
N LEU A 155 8.45 14.64 5.86
CA LEU A 155 7.57 15.80 6.01
C LEU A 155 8.03 16.66 7.19
N SER A 156 7.72 17.95 7.13
CA SER A 156 7.81 18.80 8.32
C SER A 156 6.56 18.58 9.18
N LEU A 157 6.69 18.61 10.51
CA LEU A 157 5.51 18.55 11.39
C LEU A 157 4.63 19.80 11.26
N GLU A 158 5.25 20.95 11.00
CA GLU A 158 4.54 22.19 10.66
C GLU A 158 3.58 21.99 9.48
N ASP A 159 4.04 21.41 8.37
CA ASP A 159 3.18 21.17 7.21
C ASP A 159 2.03 20.22 7.53
N VAL A 160 2.28 19.17 8.31
CA VAL A 160 1.23 18.23 8.74
C VAL A 160 0.16 18.96 9.56
N ILE A 161 0.57 19.73 10.56
CA ILE A 161 -0.38 20.42 11.46
C ILE A 161 -1.12 21.53 10.71
N GLU A 162 -0.43 22.34 9.90
CA GLU A 162 -1.06 23.45 9.19
C GLU A 162 -1.95 22.99 8.04
N HIS A 163 -1.47 22.07 7.21
CA HIS A 163 -2.13 21.75 5.94
C HIS A 163 -3.00 20.50 6.03
N TRP A 164 -2.62 19.49 6.83
CA TRP A 164 -3.39 18.25 6.90
C TRP A 164 -4.42 18.32 8.03
N LEU A 165 -4.03 18.93 9.15
CA LEU A 165 -4.92 19.15 10.28
C LEU A 165 -5.59 20.53 10.23
N HIS A 166 -5.36 21.36 9.21
CA HIS A 166 -5.94 22.70 9.10
C HIS A 166 -5.79 23.56 10.36
N GLY A 167 -4.69 23.36 11.08
CA GLY A 167 -4.44 24.03 12.35
C GLY A 167 -5.30 23.57 13.52
N HIS A 168 -5.94 22.40 13.44
CA HIS A 168 -6.47 21.74 14.62
C HIS A 168 -5.37 21.48 15.64
N CYS A 169 -5.80 21.43 16.89
CA CYS A 169 -4.95 21.16 18.03
C CYS A 169 -4.53 19.70 18.12
N VAL A 170 -3.26 19.50 18.48
CA VAL A 170 -2.67 18.19 18.75
C VAL A 170 -2.63 18.02 20.26
N ALA A 171 -3.57 17.25 20.79
CA ALA A 171 -3.72 17.08 22.22
C ALA A 171 -2.56 16.31 22.84
N ALA A 172 -1.95 15.39 22.09
CA ALA A 172 -0.66 14.81 22.46
C ALA A 172 0.15 14.36 21.26
N MET A 173 1.47 14.42 21.40
CA MET A 173 2.42 13.93 20.42
C MET A 173 3.44 13.00 21.08
N LYS A 174 3.64 11.80 20.54
CA LYS A 174 4.70 10.87 20.96
C LYS A 174 5.81 10.85 19.92
N LEU A 175 7.04 11.12 20.36
CA LEU A 175 8.24 11.06 19.50
C LEU A 175 9.16 9.94 20.01
N SER A 176 9.18 8.82 19.28
CA SER A 176 9.99 7.65 19.63
C SER A 176 11.31 7.59 18.84
N SER A 177 11.36 8.26 17.69
CA SER A 177 12.53 8.24 16.80
C SER A 177 12.92 9.66 16.39
N HIS A 178 14.22 9.97 16.49
CA HIS A 178 14.81 11.27 16.15
C HIS A 178 14.04 12.50 16.70
N PRO A 179 13.76 12.56 18.02
CA PRO A 179 12.89 13.58 18.60
C PRO A 179 13.38 15.00 18.35
N LEU A 180 14.69 15.25 18.39
CA LEU A 180 15.27 16.56 18.11
C LEU A 180 14.86 17.12 16.73
N ARG A 181 14.93 16.30 15.67
CA ARG A 181 14.58 16.74 14.31
C ARG A 181 13.09 17.04 14.17
N ALA A 182 12.26 16.17 14.76
CA ALA A 182 10.82 16.40 14.82
C ALA A 182 10.50 17.73 15.52
N LEU A 183 11.07 17.97 16.71
CA LEU A 183 10.89 19.22 17.45
C LEU A 183 11.38 20.45 16.68
N GLN A 184 12.55 20.37 16.03
CA GLN A 184 13.08 21.45 15.20
C GLN A 184 12.16 21.80 14.01
N SER A 185 11.34 20.85 13.56
CA SER A 185 10.37 21.07 12.47
C SER A 185 9.00 21.61 12.92
N LEU A 186 8.80 21.83 14.22
CA LEU A 186 7.53 22.36 14.74
C LEU A 186 7.34 23.86 14.48
N GLY A 187 8.43 24.62 14.29
CA GLY A 187 8.35 26.04 13.89
C GLY A 187 7.34 26.83 14.73
N ALA A 188 6.42 27.53 14.04
CA ALA A 188 5.41 28.37 14.69
C ALA A 188 4.22 27.58 15.26
N VAL A 189 4.05 26.29 14.91
CA VAL A 189 2.89 25.48 15.35
C VAL A 189 3.09 24.76 16.67
N ALA A 190 4.27 24.88 17.30
CA ALA A 190 4.51 24.30 18.63
C ALA A 190 3.44 24.71 19.65
N GLY A 191 2.91 25.93 19.53
CA GLY A 191 1.84 26.43 20.38
C GLY A 191 0.47 25.76 20.21
N ARG A 192 0.34 24.79 19.31
CA ARG A 192 -0.87 23.99 19.06
C ARG A 192 -0.76 22.56 19.59
N ILE A 193 0.30 22.25 20.33
CA ILE A 193 0.53 20.92 20.89
C ILE A 193 0.44 21.04 22.41
N ASP A 194 -0.56 20.41 23.01
CA ASP A 194 -0.75 20.50 24.47
C ASP A 194 0.30 19.68 25.24
N GLN A 195 0.58 18.48 24.74
CA GLN A 195 1.41 17.48 25.42
C GLN A 195 2.40 16.81 24.46
N ILE A 196 3.63 16.60 24.93
CA ILE A 196 4.63 15.80 24.22
C ILE A 196 5.15 14.69 25.13
N TYR A 197 5.08 13.46 24.62
CA TYR A 197 5.68 12.26 25.18
C TYR A 197 6.97 11.95 24.41
N LEU A 198 8.11 11.94 25.09
CA LEU A 198 9.39 11.66 24.46
C LEU A 198 9.98 10.34 24.94
N GLN A 199 10.40 9.51 24.00
CA GLN A 199 11.42 8.51 24.27
C GLN A 199 12.78 9.18 24.08
N LEU A 200 13.48 9.44 25.19
CA LEU A 200 14.75 10.18 25.13
C LEU A 200 15.85 9.35 24.45
N PRO A 201 16.70 9.97 23.60
CA PRO A 201 17.86 9.30 23.03
C PRO A 201 18.80 8.78 24.10
N THR A 202 19.44 7.63 23.85
CA THR A 202 20.47 7.07 24.73
C THR A 202 21.79 7.85 24.68
N ILE A 203 21.97 8.68 23.66
CA ILE A 203 23.14 9.54 23.47
C ILE A 203 22.91 10.84 24.25
N GLU A 204 23.73 11.08 25.28
CA GLU A 204 23.60 12.21 26.20
C GLU A 204 23.54 13.57 25.48
N SER A 205 24.39 13.79 24.48
CA SER A 205 24.40 15.05 23.72
C SER A 205 23.08 15.29 22.97
N GLU A 206 22.52 14.24 22.34
CA GLU A 206 21.23 14.34 21.64
C GLU A 206 20.08 14.54 22.63
N CYS A 207 20.14 13.90 23.79
CA CYS A 207 19.18 14.08 24.88
C CYS A 207 19.18 15.54 25.37
N LEU A 208 20.34 16.11 25.68
CA LEU A 208 20.45 17.51 26.14
C LEU A 208 19.97 18.49 25.07
N GLU A 209 20.30 18.28 23.80
CA GLU A 209 19.80 19.11 22.70
C GLU A 209 18.28 19.00 22.54
N THR A 210 17.72 17.79 22.69
CA THR A 210 16.26 17.56 22.67
C THR A 210 15.56 18.32 23.79
N LEU A 211 16.09 18.26 25.02
CA LEU A 211 15.55 18.99 26.17
C LEU A 211 15.64 20.51 25.98
N ARG A 212 16.75 21.01 25.43
CA ARG A 212 16.89 22.44 25.08
C ARG A 212 15.88 22.86 24.02
N ALA A 213 15.65 22.03 22.99
CA ALA A 213 14.66 22.29 21.96
C ALA A 213 13.25 22.38 22.55
N LEU A 214 12.85 21.46 23.43
CA LEU A 214 11.57 21.52 24.15
C LEU A 214 11.41 22.81 24.94
N ALA A 215 12.43 23.17 25.74
CA ALA A 215 12.40 24.38 26.55
C ALA A 215 12.27 25.63 25.68
N ALA A 216 12.98 25.69 24.55
CA ALA A 216 12.88 26.79 23.58
C ALA A 216 11.48 26.89 22.94
N LEU A 217 10.77 25.77 22.83
CA LEU A 217 9.38 25.70 22.35
C LEU A 217 8.35 25.94 23.46
N GLY A 218 8.77 26.21 24.70
CA GLY A 218 7.89 26.49 25.83
C GLY A 218 7.28 25.25 26.51
N PHE A 219 7.83 24.06 26.25
CA PHE A 219 7.46 22.82 26.91
C PHE A 219 8.24 22.65 28.22
N LEU A 220 7.52 22.44 29.32
CA LEU A 220 8.09 22.21 30.64
C LEU A 220 7.77 20.77 31.11
N PRO A 221 8.70 20.10 31.81
CA PRO A 221 8.44 18.80 32.39
C PRO A 221 7.35 18.91 33.46
N ARG A 222 6.56 17.84 33.63
CA ARG A 222 5.48 17.80 34.61
C ARG A 222 6.03 17.85 36.05
N GLN A 223 5.56 18.80 36.86
CA GLN A 223 6.13 19.18 38.16
C GLN A 223 6.25 18.07 39.23
N ASP A 224 5.58 16.93 39.04
CA ASP A 224 5.63 15.80 39.98
C ASP A 224 6.77 14.79 39.65
N GLU A 225 7.38 14.89 38.46
CA GLU A 225 8.57 14.13 38.08
C GLU A 225 9.83 14.91 38.49
N ARG A 226 10.20 14.80 39.77
CA ARG A 226 11.40 15.47 40.33
C ARG A 226 12.73 15.00 39.71
N ASP A 227 12.71 14.02 38.82
CA ASP A 227 13.92 13.42 38.25
C ASP A 227 13.94 13.45 36.70
N VAL A 228 13.71 14.62 36.09
CA VAL A 228 14.47 14.94 34.86
C VAL A 228 15.84 15.50 35.26
N GLU A 229 16.39 15.05 36.39
CA GLU A 229 17.75 15.34 36.81
C GLU A 229 18.70 14.47 35.97
N ALA A 230 19.24 15.10 34.93
CA ALA A 230 20.19 14.59 33.96
C ALA A 230 19.63 13.50 33.03
N CYS A 231 20.19 13.43 31.82
CA CYS A 231 20.07 12.26 30.94
C CYS A 231 20.65 11.06 31.71
N ALA A 232 19.82 10.41 32.53
CA ALA A 232 20.24 9.54 33.61
C ALA A 232 21.05 8.35 33.10
N THR A 233 21.90 7.81 33.98
CA THR A 233 22.82 6.70 33.70
C THR A 233 22.15 5.54 32.98
N ARG A 234 22.90 4.93 32.06
CA ARG A 234 22.58 3.92 31.02
C ARG A 234 21.56 2.81 31.33
N GLU A 235 21.10 2.62 32.57
CA GLU A 235 20.24 1.53 33.02
C GLU A 235 18.72 1.86 33.06
N GLU A 236 18.29 3.13 32.95
CA GLU A 236 16.86 3.51 33.03
C GLU A 236 16.25 4.10 31.72
N LEU A 237 16.81 3.79 30.56
CA LEU A 237 16.56 4.49 29.27
C LEU A 237 15.21 4.19 28.57
N TYR A 238 14.20 3.68 29.27
CA TYR A 238 12.83 3.51 28.75
C TYR A 238 11.78 4.38 29.45
N LYS A 239 12.18 5.39 30.23
CA LYS A 239 11.23 6.34 30.81
C LYS A 239 10.73 7.30 29.72
N ILE A 240 9.43 7.32 29.50
CA ILE A 240 8.76 8.32 28.66
C ILE A 240 8.56 9.55 29.55
N ALA A 241 9.13 10.67 29.13
CA ALA A 241 8.95 11.94 29.83
C ALA A 241 7.74 12.70 29.25
N GLU A 242 6.87 13.21 30.14
CA GLU A 242 5.71 14.03 29.77
C GLU A 242 6.05 15.53 29.90
N PHE A 243 5.89 16.25 28.79
CA PHE A 243 6.04 17.71 28.76
C PHE A 243 4.72 18.38 28.43
N ARG A 244 4.44 19.51 29.08
CA ARG A 244 3.24 20.32 28.84
C ARG A 244 3.61 21.74 28.43
N GLN A 245 2.79 22.32 27.57
CA GLN A 245 2.96 23.71 27.17
C GLN A 245 2.62 24.66 28.33
N GLY A 246 3.57 25.53 28.71
CA GLY A 246 3.44 26.40 29.89
C GLY A 246 2.39 27.51 29.78
N ALA A 247 2.01 27.94 28.57
CA ALA A 247 0.97 28.94 28.32
C ALA A 247 0.37 28.78 26.92
N GLY A 248 -0.97 28.82 26.80
CA GLY A 248 -1.69 28.80 25.52
C GLY A 248 -2.33 27.47 25.12
N SER A 249 -2.81 26.67 26.09
CA SER A 249 -3.49 25.39 25.82
C SER A 249 -4.56 25.53 24.74
N CYS A 250 -4.67 24.50 23.91
CA CYS A 250 -5.72 24.31 22.93
C CYS A 250 -7.13 24.49 23.48
N ALA A 251 -7.35 24.31 24.79
CA ALA A 251 -8.60 24.63 25.45
C ALA A 251 -9.02 26.11 25.32
N SER A 252 -8.07 27.03 25.10
CA SER A 252 -8.31 28.47 24.96
C SER A 252 -8.49 28.93 23.50
N LEU A 253 -7.97 28.15 22.54
CA LEU A 253 -8.15 28.41 21.11
C LEU A 253 -9.55 27.92 20.74
N ARG A 254 -10.52 28.84 20.66
CA ARG A 254 -11.83 28.52 20.09
C ARG A 254 -11.61 27.88 18.73
N SER A 255 -12.08 26.64 18.56
CA SER A 255 -12.09 25.97 17.25
C SER A 255 -12.51 27.00 16.21
N PRO A 256 -11.72 27.19 15.13
CA PRO A 256 -12.05 28.18 14.10
C PRO A 256 -13.51 27.94 13.74
N SER A 257 -14.36 28.94 13.96
CA SER A 257 -15.79 28.80 13.70
C SER A 257 -15.90 28.38 12.25
N VAL A 258 -16.32 27.13 12.03
CA VAL A 258 -16.51 26.54 10.71
C VAL A 258 -17.46 27.48 10.00
N LEU A 259 -16.93 28.40 9.20
CA LEU A 259 -17.73 29.42 8.53
C LEU A 259 -18.69 28.65 7.61
N PRO A 260 -20.00 28.65 7.89
CA PRO A 260 -20.96 27.94 7.06
C PRO A 260 -21.20 28.82 5.84
N GLY A 261 -20.29 28.76 4.87
CA GLY A 261 -20.41 29.61 3.68
C GLY A 261 -19.28 29.44 2.68
N ARG A 262 -19.60 28.78 1.56
CA ARG A 262 -18.79 28.62 0.31
C ARG A 262 -17.72 27.53 0.28
N LEU A 263 -18.12 26.29 0.52
CA LEU A 263 -17.49 25.12 -0.12
C LEU A 263 -18.31 24.70 -1.35
N GLN A 264 -18.26 25.52 -2.42
CA GLN A 264 -18.78 25.15 -3.75
C GLN A 264 -17.73 25.25 -4.86
N ARG A 265 -16.45 25.46 -4.52
CA ARG A 265 -15.39 25.05 -5.45
C ARG A 265 -15.37 23.52 -5.40
N LYS A 266 -15.42 22.87 -6.56
CA LYS A 266 -15.03 21.45 -6.69
C LYS A 266 -13.66 21.31 -6.04
N GLU A 267 -13.62 20.93 -4.78
CA GLU A 267 -12.36 20.71 -4.08
C GLU A 267 -11.64 19.63 -4.86
N GLN A 268 -10.47 20.01 -5.40
CA GLN A 268 -9.59 19.04 -6.01
C GLN A 268 -9.08 18.16 -4.87
N VAL A 269 -9.68 16.98 -4.74
CA VAL A 269 -9.20 15.95 -3.81
C VAL A 269 -7.74 15.70 -4.14
N GLN A 270 -6.89 15.97 -3.15
CA GLN A 270 -5.46 15.79 -3.27
C GLN A 270 -5.13 14.37 -2.82
N LEU A 271 -4.37 13.63 -3.62
CA LEU A 271 -3.95 12.27 -3.26
C LEU A 271 -2.61 12.34 -2.54
N LEU A 272 -2.53 11.66 -1.39
CA LEU A 272 -1.31 11.47 -0.65
C LEU A 272 -0.62 10.20 -1.17
N VAL A 273 0.56 10.35 -1.77
CA VAL A 273 1.30 9.26 -2.43
C VAL A 273 2.69 9.10 -1.85
N ALA A 274 3.02 7.89 -1.40
CA ALA A 274 4.34 7.50 -0.91
C ALA A 274 5.05 6.61 -1.95
N PRO A 275 6.20 7.03 -2.53
CA PRO A 275 7.10 6.12 -3.22
C PRO A 275 7.69 5.14 -2.22
N LEU A 276 7.49 3.86 -2.46
CA LEU A 276 7.99 2.79 -1.61
C LEU A 276 8.85 1.85 -2.44
N GLN A 277 10.06 1.57 -1.96
CA GLN A 277 10.87 0.51 -2.55
C GLN A 277 10.24 -0.84 -2.20
N VAL A 278 9.93 -1.64 -3.23
CA VAL A 278 9.21 -2.91 -3.08
C VAL A 278 10.04 -4.13 -3.48
N ALA A 279 11.21 -3.91 -4.09
CA ALA A 279 12.19 -4.96 -4.37
C ALA A 279 13.59 -4.36 -4.63
N PRO A 280 14.69 -5.11 -4.41
CA PRO A 280 16.03 -4.77 -4.87
C PRO A 280 16.16 -4.67 -6.40
N VAL A 281 17.12 -3.84 -6.85
CA VAL A 281 17.57 -3.75 -8.26
C VAL A 281 19.09 -3.96 -8.37
N PRO A 282 19.61 -4.58 -9.46
CA PRO A 282 18.85 -5.22 -10.54
C PRO A 282 17.96 -6.34 -9.99
N PHE A 283 16.80 -6.57 -10.61
CA PHE A 283 15.75 -7.42 -10.05
C PHE A 283 16.23 -8.86 -9.80
N SER A 284 17.26 -9.30 -10.53
CA SER A 284 17.94 -10.58 -10.30
C SER A 284 18.53 -10.77 -8.90
N ARG A 285 18.74 -9.70 -8.14
CA ARG A 285 19.14 -9.79 -6.72
C ARG A 285 18.10 -10.50 -5.85
N ASN A 286 16.83 -10.51 -6.26
CA ASN A 286 15.75 -11.19 -5.54
C ASN A 286 15.84 -12.72 -5.56
N TRP A 287 16.67 -13.29 -6.43
CA TRP A 287 16.95 -14.73 -6.50
C TRP A 287 18.44 -15.03 -6.54
N ALA A 288 19.29 -14.09 -6.10
CA ALA A 288 20.75 -14.30 -6.11
C ALA A 288 21.20 -15.40 -5.13
N HIS A 289 20.38 -15.73 -4.13
CA HIS A 289 20.59 -16.86 -3.22
C HIS A 289 20.18 -18.21 -3.83
N LEU A 290 19.61 -18.20 -5.03
CA LEU A 290 19.19 -19.40 -5.76
C LEU A 290 20.13 -19.62 -6.96
N GLU A 291 20.17 -20.86 -7.46
CA GLU A 291 20.58 -21.08 -8.84
C GLU A 291 19.65 -20.26 -9.76
N ALA A 292 20.24 -19.57 -10.75
CA ALA A 292 19.48 -18.70 -11.64
C ALA A 292 18.27 -19.44 -12.24
N PRO A 293 17.04 -18.97 -11.98
CA PRO A 293 15.84 -19.68 -12.41
C PRO A 293 15.74 -19.67 -13.94
N ALA A 294 15.65 -20.87 -14.54
CA ALA A 294 15.45 -21.03 -15.97
C ALA A 294 13.99 -20.76 -16.39
N GLU A 295 13.05 -20.95 -15.45
CA GLU A 295 11.62 -20.76 -15.65
C GLU A 295 11.00 -20.02 -14.46
N PHE A 296 9.95 -19.25 -14.76
CA PHE A 296 9.21 -18.44 -13.81
C PHE A 296 7.75 -18.87 -13.75
N MET A 297 7.09 -18.51 -12.66
CA MET A 297 5.64 -18.54 -12.51
C MET A 297 5.18 -17.13 -12.18
N LEU A 298 4.06 -16.74 -12.76
CA LEU A 298 3.43 -15.45 -12.53
C LEU A 298 2.04 -15.64 -11.93
N GLU A 299 1.70 -14.78 -10.99
CA GLU A 299 0.36 -14.72 -10.42
C GLU A 299 -0.12 -13.27 -10.35
N VAL A 300 -1.21 -12.97 -11.04
CA VAL A 300 -1.82 -11.63 -11.08
C VAL A 300 -3.12 -11.68 -10.32
N GLY A 301 -3.28 -10.77 -9.35
CA GLY A 301 -4.47 -10.73 -8.48
C GLY A 301 -4.45 -11.87 -7.47
N THR A 302 -3.39 -11.95 -6.67
CA THR A 302 -3.25 -12.98 -5.64
C THR A 302 -4.42 -12.95 -4.64
N ASN A 303 -4.92 -11.77 -4.30
CA ASN A 303 -5.73 -11.53 -3.11
C ASN A 303 -5.14 -12.26 -1.88
N ASN A 304 -5.89 -12.41 -0.78
CA ASN A 304 -5.46 -13.15 0.39
C ASN A 304 -5.99 -14.61 0.45
N VAL A 305 -6.65 -15.09 -0.61
CA VAL A 305 -7.27 -16.41 -0.67
C VAL A 305 -6.83 -17.14 -1.94
N ILE A 306 -6.27 -18.35 -1.80
CA ILE A 306 -5.83 -19.23 -2.90
C ILE A 306 -4.58 -18.71 -3.64
N LEU A 307 -3.44 -18.91 -3.00
CA LEU A 307 -2.16 -18.48 -3.55
C LEU A 307 -1.52 -19.60 -4.35
N LEU A 308 -0.91 -19.25 -5.48
CA LEU A 308 -0.17 -20.21 -6.29
C LEU A 308 0.93 -20.88 -5.47
N ARG A 309 1.56 -20.15 -4.54
CA ARG A 309 2.59 -20.68 -3.62
C ARG A 309 2.12 -21.91 -2.85
N ASP A 310 0.86 -21.95 -2.43
CA ASP A 310 0.32 -23.03 -1.59
C ASP A 310 0.16 -24.33 -2.39
N SER A 311 0.20 -24.23 -3.73
CA SER A 311 0.13 -25.36 -4.65
C SER A 311 1.52 -25.78 -5.17
N LEU A 312 2.60 -25.10 -4.80
CA LEU A 312 3.94 -25.43 -5.26
C LEU A 312 4.58 -26.50 -4.37
N PRO A 313 5.10 -27.61 -4.93
CA PRO A 313 5.86 -28.55 -4.14
C PRO A 313 7.16 -27.89 -3.65
N PRO A 314 7.69 -28.24 -2.47
CA PRO A 314 8.95 -27.69 -1.96
C PRO A 314 10.16 -27.89 -2.89
N THR A 315 10.07 -28.86 -3.80
CA THR A 315 11.11 -29.18 -4.80
C THR A 315 11.03 -28.32 -6.06
N ASP A 316 10.01 -27.45 -6.19
CA ASP A 316 9.85 -26.60 -7.35
C ASP A 316 11.01 -25.61 -7.45
N ARG A 317 11.70 -25.62 -8.59
CA ARG A 317 12.83 -24.73 -8.85
C ARG A 317 12.43 -23.44 -9.54
N ARG A 318 11.16 -23.27 -9.86
CA ARG A 318 10.69 -22.03 -10.49
C ARG A 318 10.67 -20.90 -9.48
N PHE A 319 10.84 -19.68 -9.97
CA PHE A 319 10.69 -18.47 -9.17
C PHE A 319 9.28 -17.90 -9.37
N LEU A 320 8.57 -17.62 -8.28
CA LEU A 320 7.22 -17.08 -8.30
C LEU A 320 7.25 -15.54 -8.19
N LEU A 321 6.62 -14.86 -9.14
CA LEU A 321 6.38 -13.43 -9.05
C LEU A 321 4.87 -13.17 -9.00
N SER A 322 4.40 -12.62 -7.88
CA SER A 322 2.98 -12.33 -7.64
C SER A 322 2.70 -10.83 -7.64
N PHE A 323 1.46 -10.46 -7.98
CA PHE A 323 1.03 -9.07 -8.07
C PHE A 323 -0.28 -8.83 -7.32
N GLU A 324 -0.28 -7.85 -6.41
CA GLU A 324 -1.45 -7.45 -5.62
C GLU A 324 -1.52 -5.92 -5.45
N PRO A 325 -2.33 -5.19 -6.22
CA PRO A 325 -2.39 -3.72 -6.13
C PRO A 325 -2.98 -3.18 -4.82
N LEU A 326 -3.77 -3.96 -4.08
CA LEU A 326 -4.32 -3.52 -2.80
C LEU A 326 -3.25 -3.63 -1.71
N LEU A 327 -2.75 -2.49 -1.24
CA LEU A 327 -1.65 -2.48 -0.27
C LEU A 327 -1.97 -3.23 1.02
N ASP A 328 -3.22 -3.19 1.47
CA ASP A 328 -3.67 -3.91 2.65
C ASP A 328 -3.57 -5.44 2.47
N LYS A 329 -3.89 -5.95 1.27
CA LYS A 329 -3.75 -7.37 0.92
C LYS A 329 -2.30 -7.75 0.68
N TYR A 330 -1.54 -6.89 -0.01
CA TYR A 330 -0.09 -7.03 -0.13
C TYR A 330 0.57 -7.14 1.25
N ALA A 331 0.21 -6.27 2.19
CA ALA A 331 0.72 -6.28 3.55
C ALA A 331 0.39 -7.59 4.27
N ASP A 332 -0.84 -8.06 4.19
CA ASP A 332 -1.28 -9.33 4.78
C ASP A 332 -0.47 -10.53 4.23
N LEU A 333 -0.21 -10.54 2.93
CA LEU A 333 0.49 -11.63 2.25
C LEU A 333 1.98 -11.73 2.56
N ILE A 334 2.64 -10.58 2.71
CA ILE A 334 4.06 -10.54 3.06
C ILE A 334 4.28 -10.75 4.56
N THR A 335 3.39 -10.27 5.43
CA THR A 335 3.54 -10.46 6.89
C THR A 335 3.07 -11.83 7.36
N SER A 336 2.18 -12.50 6.62
CA SER A 336 1.77 -13.88 6.92
C SER A 336 2.88 -14.92 6.69
N TRP A 337 3.96 -14.56 6.01
CA TRP A 337 5.07 -15.48 5.81
C TRP A 337 5.92 -15.61 7.09
N PRO A 338 6.18 -16.82 7.61
CA PRO A 338 6.81 -16.99 8.93
C PRO A 338 8.16 -16.31 9.10
N SER A 339 8.97 -16.21 8.03
CA SER A 339 10.27 -15.54 8.11
C SER A 339 10.18 -14.01 8.14
N VAL A 340 9.01 -13.43 7.87
CA VAL A 340 8.74 -11.99 8.01
C VAL A 340 7.97 -11.75 9.32
N ALA A 341 7.03 -12.63 9.65
CA ALA A 341 6.22 -12.54 10.86
C ALA A 341 7.05 -12.57 12.15
N ASN A 342 8.10 -13.40 12.18
CA ASN A 342 8.82 -13.76 13.41
C ASN A 342 10.25 -13.23 13.48
N SER A 343 10.69 -12.39 12.53
CA SER A 343 12.07 -11.91 12.53
C SER A 343 12.16 -10.41 12.75
N ASP A 344 12.90 -10.01 13.79
CA ASP A 344 13.48 -8.66 13.89
C ASP A 344 14.54 -8.42 12.79
N ALA A 345 14.90 -9.46 12.03
CA ALA A 345 15.82 -9.37 10.92
C ALA A 345 15.17 -8.66 9.73
N ALA A 346 15.91 -7.72 9.13
CA ALA A 346 15.53 -7.11 7.87
C ALA A 346 15.40 -8.18 6.78
N SER A 347 14.18 -8.40 6.28
CA SER A 347 13.92 -9.25 5.12
C SER A 347 13.90 -8.40 3.84
N THR A 348 14.09 -9.05 2.69
CA THR A 348 13.92 -8.37 1.41
C THR A 348 12.45 -7.98 1.26
N ILE A 349 12.17 -6.70 1.07
CA ILE A 349 10.80 -6.21 0.86
C ILE A 349 10.17 -6.96 -0.32
N GLY A 350 8.93 -7.40 -0.15
CA GLY A 350 8.19 -8.19 -1.14
C GLY A 350 8.46 -9.70 -1.07
N ALA A 351 9.48 -10.17 -0.34
CA ALA A 351 9.69 -11.59 -0.16
C ALA A 351 8.55 -12.19 0.67
N HIS A 352 7.77 -13.08 0.04
CA HIS A 352 6.62 -13.76 0.66
C HIS A 352 6.77 -15.29 0.67
N TYR A 353 7.91 -15.78 0.17
CA TYR A 353 8.29 -17.18 0.02
C TYR A 353 9.80 -17.25 -0.28
N SER A 354 10.46 -18.38 0.00
CA SER A 354 11.92 -18.53 -0.22
C SER A 354 12.35 -18.41 -1.68
N ARG A 355 11.42 -18.62 -2.61
CA ARG A 355 11.60 -18.49 -4.07
C ARG A 355 10.56 -17.58 -4.71
N GLY A 356 10.04 -16.60 -3.97
CA GLY A 356 8.99 -15.75 -4.48
C GLY A 356 9.03 -14.32 -3.98
N VAL A 357 8.68 -13.40 -4.87
CA VAL A 357 8.50 -11.99 -4.58
C VAL A 357 7.10 -11.58 -4.99
N MET A 358 6.49 -10.75 -4.16
CA MET A 358 5.24 -10.07 -4.45
C MET A 358 5.50 -8.60 -4.70
N LEU A 359 4.79 -8.03 -5.67
CA LEU A 359 4.86 -6.61 -6.00
C LEU A 359 3.47 -5.98 -5.91
N PRO A 360 3.35 -4.77 -5.34
CA PRO A 360 2.06 -4.11 -5.19
C PRO A 360 1.62 -3.37 -6.46
N TYR A 361 1.70 -4.03 -7.61
CA TYR A 361 1.34 -3.47 -8.91
C TYR A 361 0.04 -4.07 -9.43
N ALA A 362 -0.80 -3.25 -10.04
CA ALA A 362 -1.79 -3.76 -10.96
C ALA A 362 -1.09 -4.15 -12.27
N VAL A 363 -1.66 -5.14 -12.97
CA VAL A 363 -1.10 -5.64 -14.22
C VAL A 363 -2.10 -5.44 -15.34
N GLY A 364 -1.61 -5.26 -16.57
CA GLY A 364 -2.46 -5.11 -17.76
C GLY A 364 -2.67 -3.67 -18.21
N CYS A 365 -1.84 -2.73 -17.73
CA CYS A 365 -1.86 -1.37 -18.24
C CYS A 365 -1.00 -1.21 -19.51
N PRO A 366 -1.33 -0.23 -20.38
CA PRO A 366 -0.46 0.16 -21.48
C PRO A 366 0.93 0.56 -20.98
N ALA A 367 1.98 0.28 -21.75
CA ALA A 367 3.36 0.62 -21.37
C ALA A 367 3.61 2.12 -21.12
N SER A 368 2.71 3.00 -21.56
CA SER A 368 2.79 4.44 -21.31
C SER A 368 2.25 4.90 -19.97
N ASP A 369 1.61 4.01 -19.21
CA ASP A 369 0.82 4.33 -18.04
C ASP A 369 1.49 3.71 -16.80
N GLU A 370 2.18 4.53 -16.02
CA GLU A 370 2.89 4.11 -14.80
C GLU A 370 1.95 3.91 -13.60
N VAL A 371 0.76 4.51 -13.66
CA VAL A 371 -0.29 4.44 -12.64
C VAL A 371 -1.66 4.30 -13.30
N ALA A 372 -2.59 3.65 -12.62
CA ALA A 372 -3.97 3.52 -13.07
C ALA A 372 -4.96 3.73 -11.92
N LEU A 373 -6.21 4.08 -12.28
CA LEU A 373 -7.31 4.11 -11.33
C LEU A 373 -7.76 2.68 -11.04
N PHE A 374 -7.83 2.35 -9.75
CA PHE A 374 -8.28 1.07 -9.22
C PHE A 374 -9.51 1.29 -8.38
N HIS A 375 -10.59 0.62 -8.72
CA HIS A 375 -11.90 0.73 -8.12
C HIS A 375 -12.01 -0.32 -7.03
N VAL A 376 -12.16 0.12 -5.79
CA VAL A 376 -12.17 -0.79 -4.64
C VAL A 376 -13.60 -1.05 -4.22
N GLY A 377 -13.99 -2.32 -4.22
CA GLY A 377 -15.30 -2.78 -3.76
C GLY A 377 -15.40 -2.84 -2.24
N LEU A 378 -16.57 -3.24 -1.72
CA LEU A 378 -16.72 -3.48 -0.28
C LEU A 378 -15.96 -4.74 0.17
N ALA A 379 -15.94 -5.76 -0.68
CA ALA A 379 -15.04 -6.89 -0.58
C ALA A 379 -13.86 -6.74 -1.56
N ASP A 380 -12.67 -7.13 -1.13
CA ASP A 380 -11.44 -7.06 -1.93
C ASP A 380 -11.57 -7.82 -3.27
N VAL A 381 -12.22 -8.99 -3.24
CA VAL A 381 -12.56 -9.81 -4.41
C VAL A 381 -13.39 -9.06 -5.44
N CYS A 382 -14.03 -7.94 -5.11
CA CYS A 382 -14.80 -7.13 -6.05
C CYS A 382 -14.01 -5.93 -6.60
N SER A 383 -12.70 -5.86 -6.36
CA SER A 383 -11.88 -4.69 -6.70
C SER A 383 -11.17 -4.89 -8.03
N SER A 384 -11.18 -3.88 -8.90
CA SER A 384 -10.69 -4.01 -10.26
C SER A 384 -10.13 -2.71 -10.84
N LEU A 385 -9.31 -2.84 -11.88
CA LEU A 385 -8.97 -1.74 -12.78
C LEU A 385 -10.13 -1.36 -13.73
N LEU A 386 -11.22 -2.12 -13.72
CA LEU A 386 -12.47 -1.78 -14.40
C LEU A 386 -13.43 -1.08 -13.44
N ASN A 387 -14.28 -0.21 -13.98
CA ASN A 387 -15.36 0.39 -13.19
C ASN A 387 -16.33 -0.71 -12.75
N ILE A 388 -16.80 -0.65 -11.50
CA ILE A 388 -17.90 -1.48 -11.01
C ILE A 388 -19.20 -1.01 -11.70
N SER A 389 -19.99 -1.94 -12.22
CA SER A 389 -21.25 -1.65 -12.91
C SER A 389 -22.28 -1.04 -11.97
N GLU A 390 -22.78 0.16 -12.31
CA GLU A 390 -23.90 0.76 -11.59
C GLU A 390 -25.15 -0.11 -11.71
N GLY A 391 -25.73 -0.49 -10.58
CA GLY A 391 -26.97 -1.26 -10.55
C GLY A 391 -26.80 -2.76 -10.74
N PHE A 392 -25.59 -3.30 -10.60
CA PHE A 392 -25.35 -4.75 -10.51
C PHE A 392 -26.35 -5.42 -9.55
N ARG A 393 -27.12 -6.40 -10.04
CA ARG A 393 -28.17 -7.08 -9.28
C ARG A 393 -27.79 -8.50 -8.84
N GLY A 394 -26.64 -9.00 -9.27
CA GLY A 394 -26.21 -10.37 -9.00
C GLY A 394 -27.01 -11.44 -9.76
N GLN A 395 -27.65 -11.09 -10.89
CA GLN A 395 -28.41 -12.07 -11.65
C GLN A 395 -27.51 -13.19 -12.20
N GLY A 396 -27.98 -14.44 -12.10
CA GLY A 396 -27.24 -15.62 -12.58
C GLY A 396 -26.20 -16.16 -11.60
N TRP A 397 -25.80 -15.38 -10.59
CA TRP A 397 -24.86 -15.83 -9.57
C TRP A 397 -25.53 -16.80 -8.60
N SER A 398 -24.84 -17.90 -8.29
CA SER A 398 -25.36 -18.95 -7.43
C SER A 398 -25.52 -18.48 -5.96
N HIS A 399 -26.38 -19.17 -5.21
CA HIS A 399 -26.62 -18.93 -3.79
C HIS A 399 -25.38 -19.05 -2.88
N TRP A 400 -24.26 -19.56 -3.40
CA TRP A 400 -22.99 -19.61 -2.67
C TRP A 400 -22.39 -18.22 -2.45
N PHE A 401 -22.80 -17.24 -3.25
CA PHE A 401 -22.49 -15.83 -3.04
C PHE A 401 -23.77 -15.00 -2.87
N LYS A 402 -24.66 -15.40 -1.94
CA LYS A 402 -25.89 -14.63 -1.63
C LYS A 402 -25.59 -13.14 -1.36
N ASP A 403 -24.41 -12.85 -0.82
CA ASP A 403 -24.00 -11.49 -0.47
C ASP A 403 -23.14 -10.83 -1.56
N LEU A 404 -22.92 -11.45 -2.74
CA LEU A 404 -22.12 -10.86 -3.82
C LEU A 404 -22.72 -9.55 -4.31
N LYS A 405 -24.06 -9.51 -4.39
CA LYS A 405 -24.77 -8.30 -4.77
C LYS A 405 -24.44 -7.17 -3.79
N ASP A 406 -24.56 -7.44 -2.50
CA ASP A 406 -24.38 -6.40 -1.48
C ASP A 406 -22.91 -5.99 -1.32
N THR A 407 -21.98 -6.90 -1.60
CA THR A 407 -20.53 -6.67 -1.50
C THR A 407 -19.91 -6.09 -2.77
N CYS A 408 -20.29 -6.55 -3.96
CA CYS A 408 -19.73 -6.09 -5.22
C CYS A 408 -20.51 -4.95 -5.90
N ALA A 409 -21.78 -4.70 -5.56
CA ALA A 409 -22.53 -3.58 -6.18
C ALA A 409 -22.08 -2.20 -5.68
N LYS A 410 -21.28 -2.14 -4.61
CA LYS A 410 -20.86 -0.90 -3.99
C LYS A 410 -19.36 -0.66 -4.15
N GLN A 411 -19.02 0.37 -4.91
CA GLN A 411 -17.68 0.93 -4.90
C GLN A 411 -17.47 1.74 -3.61
N MET A 412 -16.45 1.38 -2.84
CA MET A 412 -16.09 2.06 -1.60
C MET A 412 -15.07 3.16 -1.80
N ASP A 413 -14.14 2.97 -2.75
CA ASP A 413 -13.05 3.90 -2.99
C ASP A 413 -12.51 3.82 -4.42
N VAL A 414 -11.72 4.81 -4.82
CA VAL A 414 -10.92 4.80 -6.04
C VAL A 414 -9.50 5.19 -5.66
N ARG A 415 -8.54 4.33 -6.00
CA ARG A 415 -7.13 4.51 -5.66
C ARG A 415 -6.31 4.67 -6.94
N LEU A 416 -5.27 5.49 -6.89
CA LEU A 416 -4.18 5.38 -7.85
C LEU A 416 -3.26 4.25 -7.40
N VAL A 417 -3.07 3.26 -8.26
CA VAL A 417 -2.16 2.14 -8.01
C VAL A 417 -1.06 2.16 -9.08
N PRO A 418 0.16 1.75 -8.75
CA PRO A 418 1.19 1.57 -9.75
C PRO A 418 0.76 0.45 -10.70
N CYS A 419 1.06 0.60 -11.98
CA CYS A 419 0.63 -0.36 -12.98
C CYS A 419 1.76 -0.74 -13.93
N ILE A 420 1.74 -1.99 -14.38
CA ILE A 420 2.78 -2.54 -15.26
C ILE A 420 2.17 -3.47 -16.31
N SER A 421 2.78 -3.50 -17.51
CA SER A 421 2.46 -4.50 -18.54
C SER A 421 3.24 -5.80 -18.30
N LEU A 422 2.68 -6.95 -18.64
CA LEU A 422 3.44 -8.22 -18.59
C LEU A 422 4.65 -8.23 -19.53
N GLU A 423 4.60 -7.51 -20.65
CA GLU A 423 5.75 -7.32 -21.53
C GLU A 423 6.97 -6.75 -20.78
N ALA A 424 6.76 -5.64 -20.04
CA ALA A 424 7.80 -5.02 -19.23
C ALA A 424 8.28 -5.94 -18.09
N VAL A 425 7.37 -6.67 -17.43
CA VAL A 425 7.75 -7.65 -16.40
C VAL A 425 8.70 -8.70 -16.98
N ILE A 426 8.32 -9.34 -18.09
CA ILE A 426 9.12 -10.42 -18.69
C ILE A 426 10.45 -9.88 -19.22
N ARG A 427 10.41 -8.77 -19.96
CA ARG A 427 11.60 -8.19 -20.58
C ARG A 427 12.58 -7.63 -19.55
N ASP A 428 12.10 -6.81 -18.63
CA ASP A 428 12.94 -5.95 -17.80
C ASP A 428 13.19 -6.55 -16.41
N LEU A 429 12.17 -7.14 -15.77
CA LEU A 429 12.33 -7.74 -14.44
C LEU A 429 12.89 -9.17 -14.53
N LEU A 430 12.34 -9.97 -15.44
CA LEU A 430 12.72 -11.38 -15.60
C LEU A 430 13.78 -11.63 -16.68
N LEU A 431 14.36 -10.56 -17.24
CA LEU A 431 15.45 -10.61 -18.21
C LEU A 431 15.14 -11.49 -19.44
N GLY A 432 13.89 -11.50 -19.90
CA GLY A 432 13.42 -12.32 -21.02
C GLY A 432 13.17 -13.79 -20.68
N GLY A 433 13.05 -14.11 -19.39
CA GLY A 433 12.76 -15.46 -18.88
C GLY A 433 11.45 -16.07 -19.38
N HIS A 434 11.37 -17.40 -19.36
CA HIS A 434 10.17 -18.13 -19.78
C HIS A 434 9.17 -18.27 -18.64
N ILE A 435 7.89 -18.07 -18.94
CA ILE A 435 6.80 -18.22 -17.98
C ILE A 435 6.16 -19.58 -18.16
N SER A 436 6.49 -20.49 -17.25
CA SER A 436 5.95 -21.84 -17.24
C SER A 436 4.46 -21.87 -16.88
N PHE A 437 4.00 -20.89 -16.09
CA PHE A 437 2.60 -20.72 -15.70
C PHE A 437 2.28 -19.29 -15.28
N LEU A 438 1.17 -18.77 -15.82
CA LEU A 438 0.59 -17.47 -15.52
C LEU A 438 -0.84 -17.68 -15.00
N LYS A 439 -1.07 -17.48 -13.71
CA LYS A 439 -2.41 -17.38 -13.11
C LYS A 439 -2.84 -15.92 -13.16
N ILE A 440 -4.04 -15.66 -13.66
CA ILE A 440 -4.64 -14.33 -13.72
C ILE A 440 -6.00 -14.42 -13.04
N ASP A 441 -6.20 -13.52 -12.10
CA ASP A 441 -7.44 -13.27 -11.39
C ASP A 441 -7.54 -11.74 -11.23
N ALA A 442 -7.66 -11.04 -12.36
CA ALA A 442 -7.61 -9.58 -12.42
C ALA A 442 -9.01 -8.96 -12.43
N GLN A 443 -9.96 -9.69 -11.85
CA GLN A 443 -11.32 -9.23 -11.60
C GLN A 443 -11.95 -8.58 -12.84
N GLY A 444 -12.06 -9.39 -13.90
CA GLY A 444 -12.68 -9.00 -15.17
C GLY A 444 -11.73 -8.34 -16.16
N LYS A 445 -10.52 -7.98 -15.77
CA LYS A 445 -9.49 -7.41 -16.66
C LYS A 445 -8.52 -8.47 -17.23
N ASP A 446 -8.81 -9.74 -17.02
CA ASP A 446 -7.92 -10.86 -17.30
C ASP A 446 -7.40 -10.86 -18.75
N LEU A 447 -8.29 -10.63 -19.73
CA LEU A 447 -7.90 -10.62 -21.14
C LEU A 447 -6.94 -9.47 -21.49
N ASP A 448 -7.10 -8.31 -20.87
CA ASP A 448 -6.21 -7.18 -21.09
C ASP A 448 -4.85 -7.41 -20.42
N VAL A 449 -4.82 -8.13 -19.29
CA VAL A 449 -3.55 -8.63 -18.70
C VAL A 449 -2.80 -9.49 -19.71
N VAL A 450 -3.47 -10.44 -20.37
CA VAL A 450 -2.84 -11.25 -21.43
C VAL A 450 -2.38 -10.38 -22.59
N ARG A 451 -3.23 -9.48 -23.09
CA ARG A 451 -2.86 -8.59 -24.22
C ARG A 451 -1.64 -7.74 -23.90
N SER A 452 -1.43 -7.40 -22.62
CA SER A 452 -0.24 -6.66 -22.16
C SER A 452 1.08 -7.44 -22.26
N LEU A 453 1.06 -8.73 -22.65
CA LEU A 453 2.26 -9.50 -22.98
C LEU A 453 2.99 -8.97 -24.22
N GLY A 454 2.27 -8.30 -25.13
CA GLY A 454 2.87 -7.69 -26.32
C GLY A 454 3.75 -8.67 -27.10
N SER A 455 5.01 -8.27 -27.36
CA SER A 455 5.98 -9.11 -28.08
C SER A 455 6.42 -10.37 -27.32
N GLN A 456 6.17 -10.42 -26.01
CA GLN A 456 6.57 -11.52 -25.12
C GLN A 456 5.53 -12.64 -25.03
N MET A 457 4.46 -12.61 -25.83
CA MET A 457 3.40 -13.64 -25.82
C MET A 457 3.95 -15.07 -25.91
N HIS A 458 4.94 -15.28 -26.78
CA HIS A 458 5.60 -16.58 -27.02
C HIS A 458 6.40 -17.11 -25.83
N LYS A 459 6.67 -16.30 -24.80
CA LYS A 459 7.38 -16.70 -23.58
C LYS A 459 6.47 -17.39 -22.58
N VAL A 460 5.15 -17.30 -22.74
CA VAL A 460 4.17 -17.87 -21.83
C VAL A 460 3.70 -19.21 -22.35
N ARG A 461 4.06 -20.27 -21.63
CA ARG A 461 3.64 -21.64 -21.94
C ARG A 461 2.16 -21.85 -21.65
N ARG A 462 1.69 -21.22 -20.56
CA ARG A 462 0.56 -21.71 -19.80
C ARG A 462 -0.20 -20.58 -19.11
N ILE A 463 -1.48 -20.36 -19.42
CA ILE A 463 -2.31 -19.29 -18.82
C ILE A 463 -3.59 -19.83 -18.18
N GLN A 464 -3.88 -19.46 -16.94
CA GLN A 464 -5.18 -19.64 -16.28
C GLN A 464 -5.84 -18.28 -16.04
N MET A 465 -7.14 -18.17 -16.32
CA MET A 465 -7.92 -16.93 -16.15
C MET A 465 -9.28 -17.22 -15.52
N GLU A 466 -9.82 -16.23 -14.81
CA GLU A 466 -11.24 -16.20 -14.46
C GLU A 466 -12.06 -15.68 -15.65
N ALA A 467 -13.22 -16.30 -15.90
CA ALA A 467 -14.08 -15.93 -17.02
C ALA A 467 -15.55 -15.91 -16.58
N LEU A 468 -16.24 -14.82 -16.89
CA LEU A 468 -17.65 -14.66 -16.57
C LEU A 468 -18.53 -15.51 -17.51
N PRO A 469 -19.38 -16.41 -16.99
CA PRO A 469 -20.30 -17.17 -17.84
C PRO A 469 -21.34 -16.23 -18.47
N LYS A 470 -21.77 -16.52 -19.69
CA LYS A 470 -22.76 -15.68 -20.42
C LYS A 470 -24.09 -15.51 -19.67
N SER A 471 -24.44 -16.46 -18.81
CA SER A 471 -25.66 -16.43 -17.98
C SER A 471 -25.57 -15.50 -16.77
N HIS A 472 -24.38 -15.00 -16.45
CA HIS A 472 -24.15 -14.16 -15.27
C HIS A 472 -24.11 -12.69 -15.66
N GLU A 473 -24.74 -11.87 -14.83
CA GLU A 473 -24.63 -10.43 -14.93
C GLU A 473 -23.19 -9.98 -14.64
N SER A 474 -22.70 -9.03 -15.43
CA SER A 474 -21.36 -8.47 -15.31
C SER A 474 -21.21 -7.60 -14.07
N VAL A 475 -20.21 -7.90 -13.24
CA VAL A 475 -19.86 -7.06 -12.09
C VAL A 475 -19.22 -5.76 -12.55
N TYR A 476 -18.43 -5.81 -13.64
CA TYR A 476 -17.66 -4.67 -14.12
C TYR A 476 -18.15 -4.15 -15.48
N VAL A 477 -17.98 -2.86 -15.72
CA VAL A 477 -18.29 -2.23 -17.00
C VAL A 477 -17.32 -2.77 -18.06
N ASN A 478 -17.88 -3.23 -19.19
CA ASN A 478 -17.13 -3.85 -20.30
C ASN A 478 -16.38 -5.14 -19.95
N GLN A 479 -16.77 -5.88 -18.90
CA GLN A 479 -16.20 -7.20 -18.63
C GLN A 479 -16.51 -8.14 -19.80
N PRO A 480 -15.49 -8.79 -20.41
CA PRO A 480 -15.72 -9.72 -21.48
C PRO A 480 -16.39 -11.01 -20.99
N THR A 481 -17.29 -11.56 -21.80
CA THR A 481 -17.89 -12.88 -21.55
C THR A 481 -16.91 -14.00 -21.85
N CYS A 482 -17.13 -15.18 -21.27
CA CYS A 482 -16.28 -16.35 -21.51
C CYS A 482 -16.09 -16.65 -23.01
N ASP A 483 -17.17 -16.74 -23.79
CA ASP A 483 -17.09 -17.03 -25.24
C ASP A 483 -16.17 -16.04 -25.99
N TYR A 484 -16.24 -14.76 -25.63
CA TYR A 484 -15.38 -13.74 -26.21
C TYR A 484 -13.92 -13.94 -25.79
N ILE A 485 -13.65 -14.20 -24.51
CA ILE A 485 -12.30 -14.51 -24.01
C ILE A 485 -11.71 -15.71 -24.75
N VAL A 486 -12.46 -16.82 -24.89
CA VAL A 486 -11.99 -18.01 -25.60
C VAL A 486 -11.61 -17.68 -27.05
N ALA A 487 -12.51 -16.99 -27.77
CA ALA A 487 -12.28 -16.63 -29.16
C ALA A 487 -11.04 -15.74 -29.33
N GLU A 488 -10.86 -14.75 -28.46
CA GLU A 488 -9.68 -13.87 -28.49
C GLU A 488 -8.40 -14.62 -28.14
N MET A 489 -8.41 -15.49 -27.13
CA MET A 489 -7.23 -16.27 -26.77
C MET A 489 -6.82 -17.26 -27.87
N MET A 490 -7.77 -17.81 -28.62
CA MET A 490 -7.50 -18.61 -29.81
C MET A 490 -6.84 -17.80 -30.92
N LYS A 491 -7.24 -16.54 -31.13
CA LYS A 491 -6.58 -15.63 -32.08
C LYS A 491 -5.15 -15.28 -31.63
N LEU A 492 -4.90 -15.25 -30.32
CA LEU A 492 -3.56 -15.06 -29.74
C LEU A 492 -2.68 -16.33 -29.79
N GLY A 493 -3.17 -17.42 -30.39
CA GLY A 493 -2.40 -18.65 -30.63
C GLY A 493 -2.50 -19.67 -29.50
N PHE A 494 -3.32 -19.44 -28.48
CA PHE A 494 -3.52 -20.42 -27.42
C PHE A 494 -4.71 -21.34 -27.68
N LYS A 495 -4.62 -22.60 -27.23
CA LYS A 495 -5.70 -23.60 -27.40
C LYS A 495 -6.34 -23.97 -26.06
N PRO A 496 -7.68 -23.95 -25.93
CA PRO A 496 -8.31 -24.30 -24.67
C PRO A 496 -8.01 -25.76 -24.35
N ILE A 497 -7.59 -26.03 -23.13
CA ILE A 497 -7.56 -27.38 -22.59
C ILE A 497 -8.94 -27.61 -21.93
N CYS A 498 -9.41 -28.84 -21.79
CA CYS A 498 -10.55 -29.12 -20.91
C CYS A 498 -10.10 -30.25 -19.98
N ARG A 499 -9.84 -29.99 -18.70
CA ARG A 499 -9.70 -31.07 -17.70
C ARG A 499 -10.92 -31.08 -16.79
N LEU A 500 -11.68 -32.16 -16.91
CA LEU A 500 -12.90 -32.41 -16.18
C LEU A 500 -12.57 -32.97 -14.79
N ALA A 501 -12.96 -32.27 -13.72
CA ALA A 501 -13.21 -32.91 -12.44
C ALA A 501 -14.59 -33.61 -12.49
N GLY A 502 -14.66 -34.75 -13.18
CA GLY A 502 -15.64 -35.82 -12.90
C GLY A 502 -17.12 -35.65 -13.32
N SER A 503 -17.47 -34.92 -14.39
CA SER A 503 -18.85 -34.97 -14.95
C SER A 503 -18.85 -34.96 -16.47
N LYS A 504 -19.71 -35.78 -17.08
CA LYS A 504 -19.57 -36.26 -18.47
C LYS A 504 -20.18 -35.39 -19.58
N ASN A 505 -20.94 -34.33 -19.30
CA ASN A 505 -21.60 -33.54 -20.35
C ASN A 505 -21.54 -32.04 -20.04
N TRP A 506 -20.53 -31.34 -20.55
CA TRP A 506 -20.50 -29.88 -20.59
C TRP A 506 -20.15 -29.41 -22.01
N THR A 507 -20.84 -28.38 -22.46
CA THR A 507 -20.66 -27.69 -23.74
C THR A 507 -19.64 -26.54 -23.61
N ILE A 508 -19.19 -25.91 -24.71
CA ILE A 508 -18.29 -24.73 -24.62
C ILE A 508 -18.92 -23.62 -23.76
N SER A 509 -20.25 -23.47 -23.83
CA SER A 509 -21.03 -22.52 -23.01
C SER A 509 -20.99 -22.77 -21.51
N ASP A 510 -20.48 -23.92 -21.07
CA ASP A 510 -20.44 -24.34 -19.68
C ASP A 510 -19.05 -24.18 -19.01
N ILE A 511 -18.02 -23.84 -19.80
CA ILE A 511 -16.64 -23.77 -19.34
C ILE A 511 -16.40 -22.42 -18.68
N CYS A 512 -16.41 -22.38 -17.34
CA CYS A 512 -16.33 -21.13 -16.56
C CYS A 512 -14.96 -20.92 -15.86
N SER A 513 -13.93 -21.62 -16.32
CA SER A 513 -12.54 -21.33 -15.98
C SER A 513 -11.71 -21.87 -17.12
N LEU A 514 -10.87 -21.03 -17.72
CA LEU A 514 -10.24 -21.28 -19.00
C LEU A 514 -8.73 -21.42 -18.82
N GLN A 515 -8.15 -22.36 -19.54
CA GLN A 515 -6.72 -22.59 -19.52
C GLN A 515 -6.23 -22.92 -20.92
N LEU A 516 -5.25 -22.18 -21.45
CA LEU A 516 -4.91 -22.25 -22.89
C LEU A 516 -3.43 -22.48 -23.22
N LYS A 517 -3.16 -23.44 -24.12
CA LYS A 517 -1.84 -24.01 -24.47
C LYS A 517 -1.18 -23.31 -25.67
N GLY A 518 0.10 -22.94 -25.56
CA GLY A 518 1.07 -22.85 -26.66
C GLY A 518 2.28 -23.76 -26.30
N GLU A 519 2.69 -24.67 -27.19
CA GLU A 519 3.74 -25.74 -27.05
C GLU A 519 4.02 -26.41 -25.67
N GLY A 520 3.20 -26.22 -24.62
CA GLY A 520 3.34 -26.86 -23.32
C GLY A 520 2.12 -26.67 -22.40
N ASP A 521 1.83 -27.69 -21.56
CA ASP A 521 0.48 -28.08 -21.07
C ASP A 521 -0.22 -27.30 -19.93
N LEU A 522 -1.57 -27.40 -19.86
CA LEU A 522 -2.49 -26.93 -18.79
C LEU A 522 -3.33 -27.99 -18.03
N THR A 523 -3.80 -27.65 -16.82
CA THR A 523 -4.48 -28.43 -15.75
C THR A 523 -5.50 -27.60 -14.93
N PHE A 524 -6.79 -27.91 -15.00
CA PHE A 524 -7.88 -27.19 -14.30
C PHE A 524 -8.10 -27.69 -12.87
N TYR A 525 -8.61 -26.81 -12.00
CA TYR A 525 -9.25 -27.20 -10.74
C TYR A 525 -10.62 -26.54 -10.63
N ARG A 526 -11.65 -27.34 -10.36
CA ARG A 526 -12.83 -26.87 -9.63
C ARG A 526 -12.39 -26.83 -8.17
N GLN A 527 -12.52 -25.70 -7.49
CA GLN A 527 -12.25 -25.61 -6.07
C GLN A 527 -13.26 -26.50 -5.32
N ARG A 528 -12.90 -27.78 -5.10
CA ARG A 528 -13.46 -28.55 -4.00
C ARG A 528 -12.70 -28.09 -2.76
N ARG A 529 -13.46 -27.74 -1.72
CA ARG A 529 -13.04 -27.42 -0.34
C ARG A 529 -11.59 -27.82 0.01
N PRO A 530 -10.87 -27.05 0.84
CA PRO A 530 -9.98 -27.71 1.79
C PRO A 530 -10.86 -28.64 2.65
N LEU A 531 -10.63 -29.95 2.51
CA LEU A 531 -11.03 -30.90 3.54
C LEU A 531 -10.28 -30.46 4.81
N ASN A 532 -11.06 -30.00 5.80
CA ASN A 532 -10.73 -29.72 7.20
C ASN A 532 -10.32 -28.27 7.54
N ALA A 533 -11.23 -27.59 8.25
CA ALA A 533 -11.04 -26.83 9.49
C ALA A 533 -12.41 -26.14 9.78
N ALA A 534 -13.22 -26.60 10.74
CA ALA A 534 -13.11 -26.39 12.18
C ALA A 534 -13.23 -24.90 12.55
#